data_AF-A0A9E0VD89-F1
#
_entry.id   AF-A0A9E0VD89-F1
#
_cell.length_a   1.000
_cell.length_b   1.000
_cell.length_c   1.000
_cell.angle_alpha   90.00
_cell.angle_beta   90.00
_cell.angle_gamma   90.00
#
_symmetry.space_group_name_H-M   'P 1'
#
loop_
_entity.id
_entity.type
_entity.pdbx_description
1 polymer ?
#
loop_
_entity_poly.entity_id
_entity_poly.type
_entity_poly.pdbx_seq_one_letter_code
_entity_poly.pdbx_strand_id
1 'polypeptide(L)'
;MTAKIVSAILTFIVNAGVGVVMVFFMLIALNGFSERAASYAFVIFIGGASLVSLLTAAGAFMTAGFLLKKNWSGFAAGALPAVVFVGAGAILKIVVFLVAVLVADSVRTAR
;
A
#
# COMPACT_ATOMS: atom_id res chain seq x y z
N MET A 1 -7.33 20.45 -12.44
CA MET A 1 -8.04 19.34 -11.77
C MET A 1 -7.51 17.98 -12.24
N THR A 2 -7.34 17.79 -13.55
CA THR A 2 -6.81 16.57 -14.20
C THR A 2 -5.55 16.00 -13.53
N ALA A 3 -4.50 16.82 -13.32
CA ALA A 3 -3.25 16.34 -12.72
C ALA A 3 -3.42 15.76 -11.30
N LYS A 4 -4.35 16.28 -10.49
CA LYS A 4 -4.61 15.75 -9.14
C LYS A 4 -5.24 14.35 -9.21
N ILE A 5 -6.24 14.20 -10.07
CA ILE A 5 -6.97 12.95 -10.27
C ILE A 5 -6.02 11.89 -10.85
N VAL A 6 -5.25 12.25 -11.87
CA VAL A 6 -4.25 11.36 -12.49
C VAL A 6 -3.22 10.90 -11.46
N SER A 7 -2.69 11.81 -10.62
CA SER A 7 -1.74 11.45 -9.56
C SER A 7 -2.34 10.46 -8.56
N ALA A 8 -3.58 10.69 -8.12
CA ALA A 8 -4.28 9.82 -7.18
C ALA A 8 -4.54 8.42 -7.77
N ILE A 9 -5.07 8.36 -8.99
CA ILE A 9 -5.40 7.11 -9.68
C ILE A 9 -4.13 6.29 -9.94
N LEU A 10 -3.07 6.93 -10.46
CA LEU A 10 -1.79 6.26 -10.68
C LEU A 10 -1.22 5.70 -9.38
N THR A 11 -1.22 6.51 -8.32
CA THR A 11 -0.74 6.09 -7.00
C THR A 11 -1.53 4.91 -6.49
N PHE A 12 -2.86 4.94 -6.60
CA PHE A 12 -3.73 3.86 -6.14
C PHE A 12 -3.52 2.57 -6.92
N ILE A 13 -3.56 2.62 -8.26
CA ILE A 13 -3.43 1.44 -9.12
C ILE A 13 -2.09 0.76 -8.90
N VAL A 14 -0.99 1.52 -8.89
CA VAL A 14 0.35 0.96 -8.70
C VAL A 14 0.47 0.35 -7.29
N ASN A 15 -0.01 1.04 -6.25
CA ASN A 15 0.00 0.49 -4.89
C ASN A 15 -0.87 -0.75 -4.73
N ALA A 16 -2.03 -0.81 -5.40
CA ALA A 16 -2.88 -1.99 -5.42
C ALA A 16 -2.15 -3.16 -6.10
N GLY A 17 -1.50 -2.91 -7.24
CA GLY A 17 -0.67 -3.90 -7.93
C GLY A 17 0.47 -4.44 -7.05
N VAL A 18 1.19 -3.55 -6.35
CA VAL A 18 2.21 -3.96 -5.37
C VAL A 18 1.59 -4.80 -4.25
N GLY A 19 0.43 -4.41 -3.73
CA GLY A 19 -0.30 -5.18 -2.73
C GLY A 19 -0.62 -6.60 -3.21
N VAL A 20 -1.11 -6.75 -4.44
CA VAL A 20 -1.39 -8.06 -5.05
C VAL A 20 -0.11 -8.90 -5.18
N VAL A 21 0.99 -8.32 -5.65
CA VAL A 21 2.29 -9.02 -5.72
C VAL A 21 2.73 -9.49 -4.33
N MET A 22 2.56 -8.67 -3.30
CA MET A 22 2.89 -9.03 -1.93
C MET A 22 2.00 -10.13 -1.34
N VAL A 23 0.75 -10.28 -1.79
CA VAL A 23 -0.09 -11.43 -1.42
C VAL A 23 0.57 -12.75 -1.84
N PHE A 24 1.20 -12.81 -3.03
CA PHE A 24 1.92 -14.01 -3.46
C PHE A 24 3.12 -14.32 -2.57
N PHE A 25 3.89 -13.30 -2.18
CA PHE A 25 4.96 -13.48 -1.20
C PHE A 25 4.42 -13.96 0.15
N MET A 26 3.21 -13.54 0.53
CA MET A 26 2.60 -13.95 1.78
C MET A 26 2.15 -15.41 1.76
N LEU A 27 1.64 -15.90 0.62
CA LEU A 27 1.35 -17.32 0.42
C LEU A 27 2.60 -18.19 0.62
N ILE A 28 3.76 -17.72 0.13
CA ILE A 28 5.04 -18.41 0.32
C ILE A 28 5.47 -18.36 1.80
N ALA A 29 5.37 -17.18 2.45
CA ALA A 29 5.79 -16.99 3.83
C ALA A 29 4.95 -17.80 4.84
N LEU A 30 3.65 -17.98 4.55
CA LEU A 30 2.73 -18.73 5.39
C LEU A 30 2.67 -20.23 5.04
N ASN A 31 3.60 -20.73 4.22
CA ASN A 31 3.67 -22.16 3.93
C ASN A 31 3.94 -22.95 5.23
N GLY A 32 3.10 -23.96 5.49
CA GLY A 32 3.15 -24.76 6.71
C GLY A 32 2.43 -24.15 7.92
N PHE A 33 1.79 -22.98 7.78
CA PHE A 33 0.90 -22.44 8.81
C PHE A 33 -0.48 -23.10 8.74
N SER A 34 -1.14 -23.23 9.89
CA SER A 34 -2.54 -23.67 9.92
C SER A 34 -3.46 -22.64 9.27
N GLU A 35 -4.58 -23.09 8.71
CA GLU A 35 -5.58 -22.23 8.05
C GLU A 35 -6.02 -21.05 8.94
N ARG A 36 -6.20 -21.31 10.25
CA ARG A 36 -6.57 -20.25 11.20
C ARG A 36 -5.49 -19.17 11.30
N ALA A 37 -4.22 -19.55 11.46
CA ALA A 37 -3.12 -18.59 11.58
C ALA A 37 -2.93 -17.81 10.27
N ALA A 38 -3.02 -18.49 9.12
CA ALA A 38 -2.95 -17.85 7.82
C ALA A 38 -4.10 -16.84 7.60
N SER A 39 -5.33 -17.17 8.04
CA SER A 39 -6.50 -16.28 7.92
C SER A 39 -6.29 -14.93 8.63
N TYR A 40 -5.73 -14.93 9.84
CA TYR A 40 -5.40 -13.68 10.55
C TYR A 40 -4.40 -12.82 9.76
N ALA A 41 -3.36 -13.45 9.22
CA ALA A 41 -2.37 -12.76 8.39
C ALA A 41 -3.03 -12.11 7.16
N PHE A 42 -3.93 -12.84 6.49
CA PHE A 42 -4.68 -12.33 5.33
C PHE A 42 -5.54 -11.13 5.68
N VAL A 43 -6.30 -11.19 6.77
CA VAL A 43 -7.17 -10.09 7.18
C VAL A 43 -6.35 -8.83 7.48
N ILE A 44 -5.26 -8.98 8.25
CA ILE A 44 -4.38 -7.86 8.61
C ILE A 44 -3.73 -7.27 7.36
N PHE A 45 -3.19 -8.13 6.49
CA PHE A 45 -2.48 -7.67 5.30
C PHE A 45 -3.42 -7.02 4.30
N ILE A 46 -4.53 -7.65 3.93
CA ILE A 46 -5.47 -7.11 2.95
C ILE A 46 -6.08 -5.81 3.45
N GLY A 47 -6.52 -5.78 4.72
CA GLY A 47 -7.08 -4.57 5.34
C GLY A 47 -6.06 -3.44 5.41
N GLY A 48 -4.86 -3.72 5.94
CA GLY A 48 -3.78 -2.73 6.06
C GLY A 48 -3.26 -2.24 4.70
N ALA A 49 -3.03 -3.14 3.74
CA ALA A 49 -2.55 -2.76 2.41
C ALA A 49 -3.59 -1.93 1.62
N SER A 50 -4.88 -2.23 1.79
CA SER A 50 -5.97 -1.43 1.21
C SER A 50 -6.00 -0.03 1.81
N LEU A 51 -5.93 0.07 3.15
CA LEU A 51 -5.88 1.35 3.85
C LEU A 51 -4.67 2.19 3.43
N VAL A 52 -3.47 1.60 3.38
CA VAL A 52 -2.25 2.27 2.92
C VAL A 52 -2.42 2.79 1.48
N SER A 53 -3.03 2.01 0.59
CA SER A 53 -3.24 2.42 -0.80
C SER A 53 -4.20 3.60 -0.92
N LEU A 54 -5.26 3.64 -0.12
CA LEU A 54 -6.19 4.76 -0.07
C LEU A 54 -5.53 6.02 0.52
N LEU A 55 -4.81 5.88 1.64
CA LEU A 55 -4.15 7.02 2.31
C LEU A 55 -3.06 7.63 1.43
N THR A 56 -2.25 6.81 0.77
CA THR A 56 -1.20 7.30 -0.14
C THR A 56 -1.77 7.94 -1.40
N ALA A 57 -2.86 7.42 -1.96
CA ALA A 57 -3.56 8.05 -3.07
C ALA A 57 -4.19 9.41 -2.69
N ALA A 58 -4.80 9.50 -1.49
CA ALA A 58 -5.30 10.76 -0.95
C ALA A 58 -4.17 11.77 -0.71
N GLY A 59 -3.04 11.32 -0.16
CA GLY A 59 -1.82 12.12 0.00
C GLY A 59 -1.32 12.66 -1.34
N ALA A 60 -1.19 11.80 -2.35
CA ALA A 60 -0.79 12.22 -3.70
C ALA A 60 -1.74 13.26 -4.29
N PHE A 61 -3.06 13.08 -4.13
CA PHE A 61 -4.06 14.06 -4.57
C PHE A 61 -3.90 15.44 -3.90
N MET A 62 -3.68 15.45 -2.59
CA MET A 62 -3.52 16.68 -1.81
C MET A 62 -2.23 17.40 -2.18
N THR A 63 -1.11 16.67 -2.26
CA THR A 63 0.21 17.21 -2.62
C THR A 63 0.22 17.71 -4.07
N ALA A 64 -0.39 17.00 -5.01
CA ALA A 64 -0.56 17.50 -6.37
C ALA A 64 -1.35 18.82 -6.40
N GLY A 65 -2.40 18.93 -5.58
CA GLY A 65 -3.15 20.17 -5.41
C GLY A 65 -2.31 21.32 -4.84
N PHE A 66 -1.44 21.02 -3.88
CA PHE A 66 -0.52 22.00 -3.30
C PHE A 66 0.52 22.48 -4.32
N LEU A 67 1.12 21.58 -5.09
CA LEU A 67 2.11 21.93 -6.12
C LEU A 67 1.51 22.78 -7.24
N LEU A 68 0.29 22.46 -7.67
CA LEU A 68 -0.44 23.30 -8.64
C LEU A 68 -0.69 24.72 -8.11
N LYS A 69 -1.00 24.88 -6.81
CA LYS A 69 -1.14 26.21 -6.18
C LYS A 69 0.18 26.99 -6.14
N LYS A 70 1.32 26.31 -6.25
CA LYS A 70 2.65 26.91 -6.32
C LYS A 70 3.13 27.16 -7.76
N ASN A 71 2.23 27.12 -8.74
CA ASN A 71 2.51 27.32 -10.16
C ASN A 71 3.48 26.30 -10.78
N TRP A 72 3.54 25.09 -10.22
CA TRP A 72 4.27 23.99 -10.86
C TRP A 72 3.55 23.54 -12.13
N SER A 73 4.30 22.99 -13.10
CA SER A 73 3.72 22.42 -14.30
C SER A 73 2.76 21.28 -13.96
N GLY A 74 1.67 21.15 -14.70
CA GLY A 74 0.66 20.10 -14.45
C GLY A 74 1.25 18.69 -14.48
N PHE A 75 2.26 18.47 -15.32
CA PHE A 75 3.00 17.22 -15.38
C PHE A 75 3.81 16.96 -14.10
N ALA A 76 4.66 17.92 -13.68
CA ALA A 76 5.48 17.76 -12.48
C ALA A 76 4.63 17.63 -11.21
N ALA A 77 3.54 18.41 -11.12
CA ALA A 77 2.60 18.36 -10.01
C ALA A 77 1.82 17.02 -9.95
N GLY A 78 1.68 16.30 -11.06
CA GLY A 78 1.05 14.98 -11.08
C GLY A 78 2.05 13.84 -10.81
N ALA A 79 3.19 13.87 -11.49
CA ALA A 79 4.17 12.78 -11.49
C ALA A 79 4.95 12.68 -10.17
N LEU A 80 5.44 13.81 -9.63
CA LEU A 80 6.30 13.78 -8.44
C LEU A 80 5.57 13.21 -7.20
N PRO A 81 4.35 13.67 -6.86
CA PRO A 81 3.61 13.07 -5.75
C PRO A 81 3.34 11.58 -5.99
N ALA A 82 2.99 11.20 -7.21
CA ALA A 82 2.71 9.79 -7.52
C ALA A 82 3.93 8.91 -7.24
N VAL A 83 5.12 9.30 -7.70
CA VAL A 83 6.37 8.55 -7.44
C VAL A 83 6.65 8.44 -5.94
N VAL A 84 6.57 9.56 -5.21
CA VAL A 84 6.87 9.60 -3.78
C VAL A 84 5.89 8.73 -2.97
N PHE A 85 4.59 8.86 -3.23
CA PHE A 85 3.56 8.12 -2.50
C PHE A 85 3.44 6.65 -2.93
N VAL A 86 3.84 6.29 -4.15
CA VAL A 86 4.05 4.88 -4.54
C VAL A 86 5.20 4.27 -3.73
N GLY A 87 6.35 4.94 -3.67
CA GLY A 87 7.49 4.46 -2.89
C GLY A 87 7.15 4.30 -1.41
N ALA A 88 6.58 5.34 -0.80
CA ALA A 88 6.13 5.30 0.60
C ALA A 88 5.09 4.20 0.84
N GLY A 89 4.12 4.06 -0.08
CA GLY A 89 3.08 3.04 0.01
C GLY A 89 3.60 1.61 -0.10
N ALA A 90 4.63 1.37 -0.90
CA ALA A 90 5.30 0.07 -0.98
C ALA A 90 6.03 -0.26 0.33
N ILE A 91 6.79 0.68 0.88
CA ILE A 91 7.50 0.50 2.16
C ILE A 91 6.52 0.19 3.29
N LEU A 92 5.44 0.98 3.40
CA LEU A 92 4.41 0.76 4.43
C LEU A 92 3.76 -0.62 4.28
N LYS A 93 3.52 -1.10 3.06
CA LYS A 93 2.99 -2.46 2.85
C LYS A 93 3.97 -3.55 3.27
N ILE A 94 5.28 -3.37 3.08
CA ILE A 94 6.29 -4.28 3.63
C ILE A 94 6.18 -4.35 5.14
N VAL A 95 5.99 -3.21 5.82
CA VAL A 95 5.79 -3.19 7.27
C VAL A 95 4.51 -3.95 7.65
N VAL A 96 3.38 -3.68 6.97
CA VAL A 96 2.11 -4.40 7.21
C VAL A 96 2.26 -5.91 6.98
N PHE A 97 2.99 -6.31 5.94
CA PHE A 97 3.31 -7.70 5.64
C PHE A 97 4.07 -8.37 6.78
N LEU A 98 5.13 -7.73 7.28
CA LEU A 98 5.92 -8.26 8.39
C LEU A 98 5.06 -8.39 9.66
N VAL A 99 4.24 -7.38 9.96
CA VAL A 99 3.30 -7.43 11.10
C VAL A 99 2.30 -8.58 10.93
N ALA A 100 1.73 -8.77 9.73
CA ALA A 100 0.79 -9.86 9.47
C ALA A 100 1.43 -11.24 9.70
N VAL A 101 2.67 -11.45 9.23
CA VAL A 101 3.42 -12.69 9.45
C VAL A 101 3.75 -12.90 10.93
N LEU A 102 4.19 -11.85 11.64
CA LEU A 102 4.49 -11.93 13.08
C LEU A 102 3.24 -12.29 13.90
N VAL A 103 2.08 -11.74 13.55
CA VAL A 103 0.81 -12.09 14.20
C VAL A 103 0.40 -13.53 13.87
N ALA A 104 0.63 -13.99 12.65
CA ALA A 104 0.37 -15.40 12.28
C ALA A 104 1.21 -16.37 13.13
N ASP A 105 2.49 -16.02 13.34
CA ASP A 105 3.43 -16.84 14.11
C ASP A 105 3.07 -16.87 15.59
N SER A 106 2.70 -15.72 16.18
CA SER A 106 2.26 -15.69 17.58
C SER A 106 1.00 -16.54 17.84
N VAL A 107 0.05 -16.54 16.89
CA VAL A 107 -1.14 -17.41 16.94
C VAL A 107 -0.77 -18.89 16.80
N ARG A 108 0.28 -19.21 16.04
CA ARG A 108 0.79 -20.58 15.90
C ARG A 108 1.44 -21.07 17.19
N THR A 109 2.26 -20.25 17.84
CA THR A 109 3.02 -20.63 19.06
C THR A 109 2.21 -20.59 20.34
N ALA A 110 1.08 -19.88 20.37
CA ALA A 110 0.17 -19.84 21.52
C ALA A 110 -0.68 -21.13 21.69
N ARG A 111 -0.43 -22.15 20.86
CA ARG A 111 -1.02 -23.48 20.92
C ARG A 111 -0.01 -24.49 21.42
#